data_AF-A0A4W6DAW3-F1
#
_entry.id   AF-A0A4W6DAW3-F1
#
_cell.length_a   1.000
_cell.length_b   1.000
_cell.length_c   1.000
_cell.angle_alpha   90.00
_cell.angle_beta   90.00
_cell.angle_gamma   90.00
#
_symmetry.space_group_name_H-M   'P 1'
#
loop_
_entity.id
_entity.type
_entity.pdbx_description
1 polymer ?
#
loop_
_entity_poly.entity_id
_entity_poly.type
_entity_poly.pdbx_seq_one_letter_code
_entity_poly.pdbx_strand_id
1 'polypeptide(L)'
;RALFLMGDCKKSCLYFISFSTSVKSLVTQPPRTEQQGQLLGGFDEKAYLVGKQLKPGDDPYREHAFNLQESDRLGSERAIRDTRHYRCASLNYDTDLPATSIIITFHNEARSTLLRTIKSVLMRSPPSLIQEIILIDDFSSDPEDCQLLSQIPKVRCLRNGRREGLIRSRVRGANTASASILTFLDSHCEVNTDWLQPMIQRVKEDHTRVVSPIIDVISLDNFAYLAASADLRGGFDWSLHFKWEQIPIEQKMARSDPTQSIRTPVIAGGIFVMDKSWFNHLGQYDTHMDIWGGENFELSFRVWMCGGSLEILPCSRVGHVFRKRHPYDFPEGNALTYIKNTRRAAEVWMDEYKQYYYSARPSAQGKAFGSIADRLTLRRKLNCKPFRWYMENQSLLFMSTHVNDI
;
A
#
# COMPACT_ATOMS: atom_id res chain seq x y z
N ARG A 1 -29.36 -42.80 50.18
CA ARG A 1 -29.30 -41.95 51.39
C ARG A 1 -28.85 -40.56 50.91
N ALA A 2 -29.70 -39.64 50.42
CA ALA A 2 -30.74 -38.84 51.11
C ALA A 2 -30.15 -38.18 52.39
N LEU A 3 -30.13 -36.87 52.66
CA LEU A 3 -31.00 -35.70 52.39
C LEU A 3 -30.13 -34.40 52.31
N PHE A 4 -30.39 -33.43 51.42
CA PHE A 4 -31.23 -32.21 51.55
C PHE A 4 -30.85 -31.20 52.65
N LEU A 5 -30.63 -29.92 52.26
CA LEU A 5 -31.45 -28.77 52.70
C LEU A 5 -31.25 -27.55 51.77
N MET A 6 -32.40 -26.97 51.38
CA MET A 6 -32.61 -25.77 50.56
C MET A 6 -32.70 -24.50 51.43
N GLY A 7 -32.51 -23.35 50.80
CA GLY A 7 -32.94 -22.00 51.24
C GLY A 7 -31.88 -20.95 50.83
N ASP A 8 -32.14 -19.88 50.06
CA ASP A 8 -33.39 -19.19 49.75
C ASP A 8 -33.27 -18.41 48.42
N CYS A 9 -34.41 -18.22 47.76
CA CYS A 9 -34.57 -17.56 46.47
C CYS A 9 -34.94 -16.08 46.65
N LYS A 10 -34.24 -15.15 45.97
CA LYS A 10 -34.85 -13.87 45.54
C LYS A 10 -34.49 -13.53 44.09
N LYS A 11 -35.56 -13.52 43.29
CA LYS A 11 -35.65 -13.15 41.88
C LYS A 11 -35.10 -11.74 41.61
N SER A 12 -34.39 -11.61 40.49
CA SER A 12 -34.46 -10.41 39.64
C SER A 12 -34.31 -10.87 38.19
N CYS A 13 -35.36 -10.64 37.41
CA CYS A 13 -35.43 -10.96 35.99
C CYS A 13 -34.34 -10.20 35.22
N LEU A 14 -33.34 -10.92 34.71
CA LEU A 14 -32.56 -10.44 33.57
C LEU A 14 -33.43 -10.62 32.33
N TYR A 15 -34.03 -9.53 31.87
CA TYR A 15 -34.53 -9.43 30.51
C TYR A 15 -33.35 -9.66 29.57
N PHE A 16 -33.25 -10.87 29.00
CA PHE A 16 -32.46 -11.10 27.80
C PHE A 16 -33.17 -10.36 26.66
N ILE A 17 -32.78 -9.10 26.43
CA ILE A 17 -33.03 -8.46 25.15
C ILE A 17 -32.08 -9.15 24.16
N SER A 18 -32.62 -10.14 23.46
CA SER A 18 -32.06 -10.69 22.24
C SER A 18 -32.00 -9.55 21.22
N PHE A 19 -30.89 -8.81 21.17
CA PHE A 19 -30.55 -8.03 20.00
C PHE A 19 -30.07 -9.00 18.92
N SER A 20 -31.02 -9.58 18.19
CA SER A 20 -30.76 -10.09 16.85
C SER A 20 -30.56 -8.91 15.91
N THR A 21 -29.45 -8.20 16.06
CA THR A 21 -28.96 -7.34 14.98
C THR A 21 -28.29 -8.25 13.97
N SER A 22 -29.06 -8.67 12.96
CA SER A 22 -28.49 -9.10 11.69
C SER A 22 -27.62 -7.94 11.19
N VAL A 23 -26.31 -7.99 11.48
CA VAL A 23 -25.34 -7.10 10.85
C VAL A 23 -25.35 -7.52 9.38
N LYS A 24 -26.15 -6.83 8.56
CA LYS A 24 -26.06 -6.96 7.11
C LYS A 24 -24.60 -6.74 6.77
N SER A 25 -23.92 -7.76 6.27
CA SER A 25 -22.59 -7.60 5.71
C SER A 25 -22.73 -6.59 4.59
N LEU A 26 -22.31 -5.35 4.85
CA LEU A 26 -22.25 -4.29 3.84
C LEU A 26 -21.15 -4.72 2.87
N VAL A 27 -21.56 -5.33 1.76
CA VAL A 27 -20.67 -5.61 0.64
C VAL A 27 -20.63 -4.35 -0.21
N THR A 28 -19.49 -4.05 -0.84
CA THR A 28 -19.38 -2.97 -1.82
C THR A 28 -20.50 -3.12 -2.84
N GLN A 29 -21.26 -2.05 -3.07
CA GLN A 29 -22.32 -2.11 -4.07
C GLN A 29 -21.70 -2.18 -5.47
N PRO A 30 -22.22 -3.03 -6.37
CA PRO A 30 -21.90 -2.90 -7.77
C PRO A 30 -22.40 -1.51 -8.26
N PRO A 31 -21.71 -0.90 -9.22
CA PRO A 31 -22.16 0.35 -9.82
C PRO A 31 -23.55 0.16 -10.45
N ARG A 32 -24.33 1.25 -10.53
CA ARG A 32 -25.61 1.23 -11.25
C ARG A 32 -25.33 0.85 -12.71
N THR A 33 -26.13 -0.05 -13.28
CA THR A 33 -25.93 -0.64 -14.62
C THR A 33 -25.72 0.41 -15.73
N GLU A 34 -26.30 1.60 -15.58
CA GLU A 34 -26.14 2.75 -16.49
C GLU A 34 -24.70 3.31 -16.55
N GLN A 35 -23.89 3.12 -15.49
CA GLN A 35 -22.50 3.58 -15.44
C GLN A 35 -21.50 2.55 -16.02
N GLN A 36 -21.85 1.25 -16.05
CA GLN A 36 -20.93 0.20 -16.49
C GLN A 36 -20.52 0.35 -17.97
N GLY A 37 -21.47 0.64 -18.86
CA GLY A 37 -21.18 0.86 -20.29
C GLY A 37 -20.35 2.11 -20.58
N GLN A 38 -20.42 3.13 -19.72
CA GLN A 38 -19.60 4.34 -19.84
C GLN A 38 -18.18 4.16 -19.30
N LEU A 39 -17.96 3.26 -18.33
CA LEU A 39 -16.69 3.12 -17.62
C LEU A 39 -15.64 2.30 -18.37
N LEU A 40 -16.04 1.40 -19.27
CA LEU A 40 -15.11 0.56 -20.04
C LEU A 40 -14.95 1.00 -21.49
N GLY A 41 -15.81 1.88 -22.00
CA GLY A 41 -15.76 2.31 -23.40
C GLY A 41 -15.83 1.11 -24.36
N GLY A 42 -14.87 1.02 -25.28
CA GLY A 42 -14.78 -0.06 -26.27
C GLY A 42 -13.93 -1.27 -25.85
N PHE A 43 -13.49 -1.36 -24.59
CA PHE A 43 -12.59 -2.42 -24.12
C PHE A 43 -13.28 -3.80 -24.08
N ASP A 44 -12.75 -4.78 -24.83
CA ASP A 44 -13.20 -6.17 -24.79
C ASP A 44 -12.50 -6.94 -23.66
N GLU A 45 -13.14 -6.93 -22.50
CA GLU A 45 -12.68 -7.64 -21.31
C GLU A 45 -12.54 -9.14 -21.53
N LYS A 46 -13.47 -9.76 -22.27
CA LYS A 46 -13.45 -11.22 -22.48
C LYS A 46 -12.25 -11.60 -23.33
N ALA A 47 -12.01 -10.89 -24.43
CA ALA A 47 -10.84 -11.11 -25.27
C ALA A 47 -9.53 -10.87 -24.50
N TYR A 48 -9.48 -9.81 -23.68
CA TYR A 48 -8.31 -9.52 -22.85
C TYR A 48 -7.98 -10.66 -21.89
N LEU A 49 -8.97 -11.18 -21.15
CA LEU A 49 -8.74 -12.26 -20.17
C LEU A 49 -8.44 -13.60 -20.84
N VAL A 50 -9.15 -13.96 -21.91
CA VAL A 50 -8.92 -15.23 -22.64
C VAL A 50 -7.51 -15.32 -23.22
N GLY A 51 -6.90 -14.18 -23.57
CA GLY A 51 -5.56 -14.14 -24.15
C GLY A 51 -4.42 -14.67 -23.26
N LYS A 52 -4.63 -14.82 -21.94
CA LYS A 52 -3.62 -15.33 -20.99
C LYS A 52 -4.18 -16.28 -19.92
N GLN A 53 -5.17 -17.08 -20.27
CA GLN A 53 -5.68 -18.09 -19.33
C GLN A 53 -4.62 -19.16 -19.02
N LEU A 54 -4.66 -19.62 -17.77
CA LEU A 54 -3.90 -20.79 -17.34
C LEU A 54 -4.25 -22.02 -18.20
N LYS A 55 -3.24 -22.70 -18.74
CA LYS A 55 -3.47 -23.91 -19.53
C LYS A 55 -3.84 -25.09 -18.62
N PRO A 56 -4.70 -26.01 -19.09
CA PRO A 56 -5.03 -27.21 -18.31
C PRO A 56 -3.78 -27.99 -17.91
N GLY A 57 -3.60 -28.22 -16.61
CA GLY A 57 -2.47 -28.97 -16.05
C GLY A 57 -1.25 -28.13 -15.64
N ASP A 58 -1.20 -26.85 -15.97
CA ASP A 58 -0.13 -25.95 -15.49
C ASP A 58 -0.32 -25.61 -14.00
N ASP A 59 0.80 -25.43 -13.29
CA ASP A 59 0.80 -24.96 -11.90
C ASP A 59 0.29 -23.50 -11.81
N PRO A 60 -0.85 -23.23 -11.14
CA PRO A 60 -1.44 -21.90 -11.07
C PRO A 60 -0.57 -20.87 -10.33
N TYR A 61 0.41 -21.29 -9.54
CA TYR A 61 1.28 -20.39 -8.78
C TYR A 61 2.58 -20.06 -9.50
N ARG A 62 2.95 -20.77 -10.56
CA ARG A 62 4.30 -20.72 -11.16
C ARG A 62 4.70 -19.32 -11.60
N GLU A 63 3.82 -18.63 -12.34
CA GLU A 63 4.16 -17.38 -13.01
C GLU A 63 3.93 -16.14 -12.14
N HIS A 64 3.00 -16.20 -11.18
CA HIS A 64 2.61 -15.01 -10.43
C HIS A 64 2.77 -15.13 -8.91
N ALA A 65 3.15 -16.31 -8.39
CA ALA A 65 3.30 -16.58 -6.96
C ALA A 65 2.02 -16.39 -6.12
N PHE A 66 0.86 -16.48 -6.78
CA PHE A 66 -0.48 -16.61 -6.23
C PHE A 66 -1.30 -17.49 -7.18
N ASN A 67 -2.45 -17.99 -6.75
CA ASN A 67 -3.31 -18.88 -7.51
C ASN A 67 -3.98 -18.17 -8.70
N LEU A 68 -3.39 -18.25 -9.89
CA LEU A 68 -3.95 -17.63 -11.09
C LEU A 68 -5.36 -18.15 -11.42
N GLN A 69 -5.59 -19.45 -11.25
CA GLN A 69 -6.88 -20.07 -11.55
C GLN A 69 -8.02 -19.46 -10.71
N GLU A 70 -7.79 -19.22 -9.42
CA GLU A 70 -8.78 -18.56 -8.57
C GLU A 70 -8.98 -17.09 -8.94
N SER A 71 -7.92 -16.37 -9.33
CA SER A 71 -8.06 -15.00 -9.85
C SER A 71 -8.93 -14.97 -11.12
N ASP A 72 -8.62 -15.82 -12.10
CA ASP A 72 -9.30 -15.84 -13.40
C ASP A 72 -10.77 -16.26 -13.29
N ARG A 73 -11.11 -17.09 -12.30
CA ARG A 73 -12.49 -17.49 -12.00
C ARG A 73 -13.34 -16.33 -11.49
N LEU A 74 -12.72 -15.33 -10.87
CA LEU A 74 -13.42 -14.21 -10.26
C LEU A 74 -13.68 -13.10 -11.28
N GLY A 75 -14.91 -12.56 -11.29
CA GLY A 75 -15.24 -11.39 -12.08
C GLY A 75 -14.38 -10.17 -11.70
N SER A 76 -13.99 -9.37 -12.69
CA SER A 76 -13.18 -8.16 -12.50
C SER A 76 -13.90 -7.07 -11.68
N GLU A 77 -15.22 -7.19 -11.52
CA GLU A 77 -16.09 -6.30 -10.72
C GLU A 77 -16.60 -6.96 -9.43
N ARG A 78 -15.96 -8.05 -8.98
CA ARG A 78 -16.44 -8.82 -7.82
C ARG A 78 -16.73 -7.92 -6.61
N ALA A 79 -17.81 -8.22 -5.93
CA ALA A 79 -18.17 -7.53 -4.70
C ALA A 79 -17.25 -7.98 -3.56
N ILE A 80 -16.78 -7.05 -2.73
CA ILE A 80 -15.95 -7.33 -1.55
C ILE A 80 -16.60 -6.77 -0.30
N ARG A 81 -16.27 -7.31 0.88
CA ARG A 81 -16.82 -6.81 2.14
C ARG A 81 -16.31 -5.39 2.43
N ASP A 82 -17.19 -4.50 2.91
CA ASP A 82 -16.78 -3.24 3.55
C ASP A 82 -16.13 -3.57 4.90
N THR A 83 -14.83 -3.36 4.97
CA THR A 83 -13.98 -3.66 6.13
C THR A 83 -13.72 -2.43 7.00
N ARG A 84 -14.32 -1.29 6.66
CA ARG A 84 -14.18 -0.05 7.45
C ARG A 84 -14.86 -0.20 8.81
N HIS A 85 -14.38 0.60 9.76
CA HIS A 85 -15.10 0.77 11.03
C HIS A 85 -16.43 1.50 10.77
N TYR A 86 -17.51 1.15 11.47
CA TYR A 86 -18.85 1.70 11.20
C TYR A 86 -18.92 3.24 11.26
N ARG A 87 -18.08 3.86 12.10
CA ARG A 87 -17.96 5.34 12.18
C ARG A 87 -17.41 6.01 10.92
N CYS A 88 -16.67 5.28 10.08
CA CYS A 88 -16.14 5.81 8.82
C CYS A 88 -17.25 6.20 7.85
N ALA A 89 -18.38 5.50 7.87
CA ALA A 89 -19.53 5.80 7.00
C ALA A 89 -20.23 7.12 7.38
N SER A 90 -19.94 7.67 8.56
CA SER A 90 -20.50 8.95 9.03
C SER A 90 -19.54 10.13 8.84
N LEU A 91 -18.33 9.89 8.29
CA LEU A 91 -17.40 10.96 7.97
C LEU A 91 -17.86 11.70 6.72
N ASN A 92 -17.77 13.02 6.77
CA ASN A 92 -17.95 13.88 5.60
C ASN A 92 -16.59 14.39 5.16
N TYR A 93 -16.39 14.44 3.85
CA TYR A 93 -15.20 15.00 3.22
C TYR A 93 -15.59 16.25 2.43
N ASP A 94 -14.61 17.11 2.17
CA ASP A 94 -14.84 18.32 1.39
C ASP A 94 -15.41 17.99 0.00
N THR A 95 -16.30 18.84 -0.52
CA THR A 95 -16.91 18.62 -1.85
C THR A 95 -15.98 19.00 -3.00
N ASP A 96 -14.94 19.80 -2.73
CA ASP A 96 -13.97 20.36 -3.68
C ASP A 96 -12.59 19.68 -3.56
N LEU A 97 -12.55 18.39 -3.21
CA LEU A 97 -11.30 17.63 -3.17
C LEU A 97 -10.59 17.64 -4.55
N PRO A 98 -9.27 17.88 -4.60
CA PRO A 98 -8.52 17.85 -5.86
C PRO A 98 -8.46 16.45 -6.45
N ALA A 99 -8.50 16.36 -7.78
CA ALA A 99 -8.31 15.10 -8.48
C ALA A 99 -6.86 14.56 -8.31
N THR A 100 -6.70 13.25 -8.48
CA THR A 100 -5.41 12.55 -8.41
C THR A 100 -5.10 11.81 -9.71
N SER A 101 -3.81 11.73 -10.04
CA SER A 101 -3.27 10.80 -11.03
C SER A 101 -2.88 9.52 -10.31
N ILE A 102 -3.52 8.41 -10.68
CA ILE A 102 -3.24 7.09 -10.11
C ILE A 102 -2.12 6.45 -10.92
N ILE A 103 -1.04 6.03 -10.28
CA ILE A 103 0.14 5.45 -10.92
C ILE A 103 0.22 3.98 -10.49
N ILE A 104 0.09 3.08 -11.47
CA ILE A 104 0.21 1.63 -11.27
C ILE A 104 1.38 1.15 -12.12
N THR A 105 2.43 0.68 -11.46
CA THR A 105 3.58 0.07 -12.13
C THR A 105 3.41 -1.45 -12.12
N PHE A 106 3.74 -2.13 -13.21
CA PHE A 106 3.67 -3.58 -13.26
C PHE A 106 4.74 -4.20 -14.16
N HIS A 107 5.04 -5.46 -13.91
CA HIS A 107 5.87 -6.29 -14.77
C HIS A 107 5.34 -7.72 -14.75
N ASN A 108 4.92 -8.24 -15.90
CA ASN A 108 4.36 -9.59 -16.05
C ASN A 108 3.24 -9.89 -15.03
N GLU A 109 2.34 -8.94 -14.80
CA GLU A 109 1.19 -9.16 -13.91
C GLU A 109 0.12 -10.03 -14.60
N ALA A 110 -0.62 -10.80 -13.82
CA ALA A 110 -1.78 -11.50 -14.34
C ALA A 110 -2.84 -10.51 -14.85
N ARG A 111 -3.36 -10.73 -16.06
CA ARG A 111 -4.38 -9.88 -16.68
C ARG A 111 -5.62 -9.70 -15.81
N SER A 112 -6.10 -10.78 -15.19
CA SER A 112 -7.26 -10.75 -14.29
C SER A 112 -7.04 -9.82 -13.10
N THR A 113 -5.88 -9.90 -12.48
CA THR A 113 -5.52 -9.10 -11.30
C THR A 113 -5.25 -7.63 -11.66
N LEU A 114 -4.54 -7.36 -12.76
CA LEU A 114 -4.29 -6.00 -13.25
C LEU A 114 -5.59 -5.28 -13.61
N LEU A 115 -6.47 -5.95 -14.37
CA LEU A 115 -7.77 -5.41 -14.75
C LEU A 115 -8.64 -5.14 -13.52
N ARG A 116 -8.68 -6.08 -12.56
CA ARG A 116 -9.46 -5.93 -11.32
C ARG A 116 -8.98 -4.75 -10.48
N THR A 117 -7.68 -4.47 -10.47
CA THR A 117 -7.12 -3.27 -9.82
C THR A 117 -7.69 -2.00 -10.45
N ILE A 118 -7.60 -1.88 -11.79
CA ILE A 118 -8.09 -0.72 -12.54
C ILE A 118 -9.60 -0.54 -12.37
N LYS A 119 -10.38 -1.62 -12.53
CA LYS A 119 -11.83 -1.56 -12.39
C LYS A 119 -12.25 -1.24 -10.96
N SER A 120 -11.58 -1.79 -9.94
CA SER A 120 -11.89 -1.43 -8.55
C SER A 120 -11.71 0.07 -8.31
N VAL A 121 -10.65 0.68 -8.86
CA VAL A 121 -10.41 2.12 -8.79
C VAL A 121 -11.53 2.90 -9.48
N LEU A 122 -11.88 2.54 -10.72
CA LEU A 122 -12.90 3.25 -11.49
C LEU A 122 -14.29 3.11 -10.88
N MET A 123 -14.64 1.94 -10.34
CA MET A 123 -15.98 1.67 -9.78
C MET A 123 -16.18 2.24 -8.38
N ARG A 124 -15.11 2.38 -7.58
CA ARG A 124 -15.20 2.70 -6.14
C ARG A 124 -14.56 4.04 -5.79
N SER A 125 -14.30 4.87 -6.78
CA SER A 125 -13.83 6.24 -6.60
C SER A 125 -14.78 7.21 -7.29
N PRO A 126 -15.06 8.39 -6.69
CA PRO A 126 -15.81 9.43 -7.39
C PRO A 126 -15.15 9.79 -8.73
N PRO A 127 -15.88 9.79 -9.86
CA PRO A 127 -15.28 10.05 -11.17
C PRO A 127 -14.55 11.40 -11.25
N SER A 128 -15.00 12.42 -10.52
CA SER A 128 -14.35 13.74 -10.45
C SER A 128 -12.96 13.70 -9.81
N LEU A 129 -12.67 12.72 -8.95
CA LEU A 129 -11.38 12.61 -8.27
C LEU A 129 -10.34 11.84 -9.08
N ILE A 130 -10.75 11.12 -10.13
CA ILE A 130 -9.81 10.39 -10.99
C ILE A 130 -9.47 11.27 -12.19
N GLN A 131 -8.30 11.90 -12.17
CA GLN A 131 -7.80 12.64 -13.32
C GLN A 131 -7.41 11.68 -14.45
N GLU A 132 -6.63 10.67 -14.10
CA GLU A 132 -6.10 9.65 -15.01
C GLU A 132 -5.56 8.45 -14.21
N ILE A 133 -5.49 7.29 -14.87
CA ILE A 133 -4.78 6.10 -14.39
C ILE A 133 -3.62 5.86 -15.35
N ILE A 134 -2.40 6.00 -14.85
CA ILE A 134 -1.16 5.82 -15.59
C ILE A 134 -0.60 4.44 -15.28
N LEU A 135 -0.70 3.53 -16.24
CA LEU A 135 -0.09 2.22 -16.20
C LEU A 135 1.35 2.33 -16.71
N ILE A 136 2.32 2.02 -15.87
CA ILE A 136 3.73 1.93 -16.26
C ILE A 136 4.08 0.45 -16.41
N ASP A 137 4.13 0.01 -17.66
CA ASP A 137 4.61 -1.32 -18.01
C ASP A 137 6.13 -1.34 -17.96
N ASP A 138 6.67 -1.94 -16.91
CA ASP A 138 8.10 -2.09 -16.66
C ASP A 138 8.66 -3.27 -17.46
N PHE A 139 8.55 -3.18 -18.79
CA PHE A 139 9.13 -4.13 -19.74
C PHE A 139 8.61 -5.56 -19.57
N SER A 140 7.29 -5.72 -19.48
CA SER A 140 6.63 -7.04 -19.50
C SER A 140 6.93 -7.78 -20.81
N SER A 141 6.92 -9.10 -20.79
CA SER A 141 7.17 -9.92 -21.98
C SER A 141 6.11 -9.71 -23.07
N ASP A 142 4.87 -9.44 -22.68
CA ASP A 142 3.77 -9.12 -23.57
C ASP A 142 3.37 -7.63 -23.43
N PRO A 143 3.60 -6.80 -24.46
CA PRO A 143 3.18 -5.39 -24.43
C PRO A 143 1.66 -5.22 -24.46
N GLU A 144 0.89 -6.21 -24.94
CA GLU A 144 -0.58 -6.13 -25.03
C GLU A 144 -1.24 -6.09 -23.65
N ASP A 145 -0.56 -6.58 -22.61
CA ASP A 145 -1.04 -6.50 -21.22
C ASP A 145 -1.36 -5.06 -20.83
N CYS A 146 -0.59 -4.10 -21.35
CA CYS A 146 -0.76 -2.67 -21.13
C CYS A 146 -1.57 -1.99 -22.24
N GLN A 147 -1.24 -2.28 -23.50
CA GLN A 147 -1.78 -1.54 -24.65
C GLN A 147 -3.30 -1.71 -24.77
N LEU A 148 -3.82 -2.92 -24.58
CA LEU A 148 -5.27 -3.18 -24.66
C LEU A 148 -6.04 -2.43 -23.57
N LEU A 149 -5.46 -2.28 -22.37
CA LEU A 149 -6.08 -1.54 -21.26
C LEU A 149 -6.21 -0.03 -21.53
N SER A 150 -5.42 0.53 -22.46
CA SER A 150 -5.53 1.95 -22.82
C SER A 150 -6.85 2.32 -23.52
N GLN A 151 -7.62 1.32 -23.93
CA GLN A 151 -8.98 1.51 -24.47
C GLN A 151 -10.00 1.85 -23.39
N ILE A 152 -9.68 1.58 -22.12
CA ILE A 152 -10.51 1.95 -20.97
C ILE A 152 -10.39 3.46 -20.73
N PRO A 153 -11.51 4.19 -20.63
CA PRO A 153 -11.50 5.62 -20.32
C PRO A 153 -10.60 5.97 -19.12
N LYS A 154 -9.85 7.07 -19.25
CA LYS A 154 -8.85 7.58 -18.28
C LYS A 154 -7.59 6.74 -18.11
N VAL A 155 -7.49 5.56 -18.73
CA VAL A 155 -6.30 4.72 -18.64
C VAL A 155 -5.29 5.10 -19.72
N ARG A 156 -4.04 5.35 -19.30
CA ARG A 156 -2.90 5.62 -20.19
C ARG A 156 -1.83 4.57 -19.95
N CYS A 157 -1.40 3.92 -21.02
CA CYS A 157 -0.30 2.97 -20.98
C CYS A 157 1.03 3.66 -21.34
N LEU A 158 2.06 3.51 -20.50
CA LEU A 158 3.44 3.93 -20.77
C LEU A 158 4.38 2.74 -20.56
N ARG A 159 5.00 2.26 -21.64
CA ARG A 159 5.93 1.12 -21.58
C ARG A 159 7.39 1.57 -21.49
N ASN A 160 8.17 0.97 -20.58
CA ASN A 160 9.63 1.13 -20.51
C ASN A 160 10.30 0.35 -21.64
N GLY A 161 11.36 0.93 -22.24
CA GLY A 161 12.13 0.27 -23.31
C GLY A 161 13.04 -0.87 -22.83
N ARG A 162 13.23 -0.99 -21.51
CA ARG A 162 13.98 -2.04 -20.81
C ARG A 162 13.47 -2.18 -19.39
N ARG A 163 13.86 -3.24 -18.68
CA ARG A 163 13.49 -3.43 -17.28
C ARG A 163 14.17 -2.40 -16.38
N GLU A 164 13.40 -1.45 -15.85
CA GLU A 164 13.90 -0.35 -15.02
C GLU A 164 13.64 -0.59 -13.53
N GLY A 165 12.62 -1.37 -13.18
CA GLY A 165 12.21 -1.61 -11.80
C GLY A 165 11.11 -0.66 -11.31
N LEU A 166 10.55 -0.98 -10.15
CA LEU A 166 9.48 -0.24 -9.47
C LEU A 166 9.84 1.24 -9.30
N ILE A 167 11.03 1.51 -8.78
CA ILE A 167 11.47 2.85 -8.35
C ILE A 167 11.47 3.82 -9.53
N ARG A 168 12.20 3.49 -10.59
CA ARG A 168 12.31 4.32 -11.79
C ARG A 168 10.99 4.40 -12.56
N SER A 169 10.20 3.32 -12.56
CA SER A 169 8.86 3.32 -13.16
C SER A 169 7.89 4.28 -12.46
N ARG A 170 7.88 4.31 -11.11
CA ARG A 170 7.07 5.26 -10.33
C ARG A 170 7.49 6.70 -10.57
N VAL A 171 8.79 6.97 -10.65
CA VAL A 171 9.31 8.30 -11.01
C VAL A 171 8.85 8.72 -12.40
N ARG A 172 8.91 7.83 -13.39
CA ARG A 172 8.40 8.10 -14.74
C ARG A 172 6.90 8.43 -14.75
N GLY A 173 6.10 7.67 -14.00
CA GLY A 173 4.68 7.93 -13.83
C GLY A 173 4.40 9.29 -13.18
N ALA A 174 5.10 9.60 -12.09
CA ALA A 174 4.98 10.88 -11.39
C ALA A 174 5.35 12.09 -12.25
N ASN A 175 6.39 11.95 -13.09
CA ASN A 175 6.79 13.01 -14.02
C ASN A 175 5.74 13.28 -15.10
N THR A 176 5.00 12.24 -15.52
CA THR A 176 3.99 12.33 -16.59
C THR A 176 2.59 12.68 -16.07
N ALA A 177 2.34 12.49 -14.76
CA ALA A 177 1.08 12.80 -14.11
C ALA A 177 0.69 14.27 -14.29
N SER A 178 -0.58 14.54 -14.58
CA SER A 178 -1.13 15.88 -14.77
C SER A 178 -1.78 16.46 -13.51
N ALA A 179 -2.21 15.61 -12.57
CA ALA A 179 -2.84 16.06 -11.33
C ALA A 179 -1.83 16.60 -10.31
N SER A 180 -2.33 17.40 -9.37
CA SER A 180 -1.56 17.88 -8.21
C SER A 180 -1.33 16.79 -7.15
N ILE A 181 -2.21 15.78 -7.08
CA ILE A 181 -2.10 14.67 -6.13
C ILE A 181 -1.67 13.39 -6.86
N LEU A 182 -0.66 12.70 -6.32
CA LEU A 182 -0.21 11.39 -6.81
C LEU A 182 -0.75 10.29 -5.90
N THR A 183 -1.32 9.24 -6.50
CA THR A 183 -1.75 8.03 -5.79
C THR A 183 -1.02 6.83 -6.38
N PHE A 184 -0.20 6.14 -5.59
CA PHE A 184 0.51 4.94 -6.02
C PHE A 184 -0.25 3.69 -5.57
N LEU A 185 -0.39 2.72 -6.47
CA LEU A 185 -0.96 1.41 -6.22
C LEU A 185 -0.10 0.32 -6.86
N ASP A 186 0.01 -0.82 -6.20
CA ASP A 186 0.52 -2.04 -6.84
C ASP A 186 -0.54 -2.62 -7.79
N SER A 187 -0.10 -3.41 -8.77
CA SER A 187 -0.94 -3.98 -9.84
C SER A 187 -1.88 -5.12 -9.42
N HIS A 188 -1.92 -5.43 -8.12
CA HIS A 188 -2.67 -6.53 -7.53
C HIS A 188 -3.39 -6.08 -6.26
N CYS A 189 -4.16 -5.02 -6.43
CA CYS A 189 -4.95 -4.42 -5.37
C CYS A 189 -6.45 -4.46 -5.69
N GLU A 190 -7.28 -4.40 -4.64
CA GLU A 190 -8.71 -4.09 -4.77
C GLU A 190 -9.07 -3.02 -3.76
N VAL A 191 -9.41 -1.83 -4.24
CA VAL A 191 -9.77 -0.71 -3.36
C VAL A 191 -11.18 -0.89 -2.79
N ASN A 192 -11.42 -0.51 -1.54
CA ASN A 192 -12.76 -0.61 -0.92
C ASN A 192 -13.58 0.66 -1.15
N THR A 193 -14.82 0.69 -0.65
CA THR A 193 -15.69 1.87 -0.72
C THR A 193 -15.08 3.06 0.04
N ASP A 194 -15.19 4.26 -0.55
CA ASP A 194 -14.64 5.53 -0.05
C ASP A 194 -13.17 5.48 0.38
N TRP A 195 -12.36 4.64 -0.25
CA TRP A 195 -10.94 4.53 0.08
C TRP A 195 -10.16 5.83 -0.20
N LEU A 196 -10.55 6.58 -1.22
CA LEU A 196 -9.73 7.65 -1.78
C LEU A 196 -9.92 8.99 -1.06
N GLN A 197 -11.17 9.37 -0.77
CA GLN A 197 -11.54 10.64 -0.15
C GLN A 197 -10.80 10.92 1.18
N PRO A 198 -10.71 9.98 2.15
CA PRO A 198 -9.93 10.21 3.36
C PRO A 198 -8.46 10.50 3.07
N MET A 199 -7.85 9.86 2.07
CA MET A 199 -6.44 10.10 1.73
C MET A 199 -6.24 11.47 1.10
N ILE A 200 -7.07 11.85 0.12
CA ILE A 200 -6.96 13.15 -0.55
C ILE A 200 -7.25 14.29 0.45
N GLN A 201 -8.25 14.14 1.33
CA GLN A 201 -8.58 15.12 2.37
C GLN A 201 -7.34 15.42 3.23
N ARG A 202 -6.62 14.40 3.70
CA ARG A 202 -5.46 14.57 4.58
C ARG A 202 -4.30 15.29 3.90
N VAL A 203 -4.07 15.03 2.61
CA VAL A 203 -3.04 15.70 1.81
C VAL A 203 -3.47 17.13 1.45
N LYS A 204 -4.75 17.38 1.18
CA LYS A 204 -5.30 18.73 0.97
C LYS A 204 -5.10 19.62 2.20
N GLU A 205 -5.35 19.09 3.39
CA GLU A 205 -5.17 19.80 4.66
C GLU A 205 -3.71 20.18 4.95
N ASP A 206 -2.77 19.37 4.47
CA ASP A 206 -1.34 19.55 4.68
C ASP A 206 -0.57 18.75 3.63
N HIS A 207 -0.04 19.47 2.64
CA HIS A 207 0.64 18.89 1.48
C HIS A 207 1.93 18.13 1.85
N THR A 208 2.43 18.27 3.08
CA THR A 208 3.63 17.56 3.56
C THR A 208 3.34 16.15 4.07
N ARG A 209 2.06 15.78 4.20
CA ARG A 209 1.63 14.45 4.64
C ARG A 209 1.72 13.45 3.49
N VAL A 210 2.26 12.28 3.80
CA VAL A 210 2.19 11.09 2.94
C VAL A 210 1.31 10.08 3.65
N VAL A 211 0.24 9.65 3.00
CA VAL A 211 -0.80 8.87 3.66
C VAL A 211 -1.00 7.53 2.97
N SER A 212 -1.22 6.48 3.76
CA SER A 212 -1.48 5.12 3.31
C SER A 212 -2.82 4.60 3.85
N PRO A 213 -3.50 3.68 3.15
CA PRO A 213 -4.65 2.99 3.68
C PRO A 213 -4.24 1.95 4.73
N ILE A 214 -5.21 1.41 5.47
CA ILE A 214 -5.05 0.05 5.98
C ILE A 214 -5.03 -0.90 4.78
N ILE A 215 -3.99 -1.73 4.72
CA ILE A 215 -3.82 -2.71 3.65
C ILE A 215 -4.46 -4.02 4.10
N ASP A 216 -5.64 -4.30 3.59
CA ASP A 216 -6.34 -5.57 3.78
C ASP A 216 -5.65 -6.69 2.99
N VAL A 217 -5.92 -7.94 3.37
CA VAL A 217 -5.28 -9.11 2.76
C VAL A 217 -6.20 -9.69 1.70
N ILE A 218 -5.72 -9.82 0.46
CA ILE A 218 -6.31 -10.72 -0.52
C ILE A 218 -5.51 -12.02 -0.45
N SER A 219 -6.17 -13.11 -0.06
CA SER A 219 -5.49 -14.40 0.06
C SER A 219 -4.89 -14.82 -1.28
N LEU A 220 -3.60 -15.19 -1.28
CA LEU A 220 -2.92 -15.66 -2.48
C LEU A 220 -3.44 -17.04 -2.97
N ASP A 221 -4.18 -17.77 -2.14
CA ASP A 221 -4.62 -19.13 -2.46
C ASP A 221 -6.05 -19.18 -3.00
N ASN A 222 -6.97 -18.41 -2.40
CA ASN A 222 -8.40 -18.42 -2.73
C ASN A 222 -8.99 -17.03 -3.02
N PHE A 223 -8.16 -15.99 -3.03
CA PHE A 223 -8.55 -14.61 -3.29
C PHE A 223 -9.61 -14.04 -2.32
N ALA A 224 -9.85 -14.65 -1.15
CA ALA A 224 -10.72 -14.06 -0.14
C ALA A 224 -10.19 -12.69 0.30
N TYR A 225 -11.07 -11.69 0.36
CA TYR A 225 -10.75 -10.35 0.87
C TYR A 225 -10.95 -10.33 2.39
N LEU A 226 -9.85 -10.18 3.13
CA LEU A 226 -9.78 -10.33 4.58
C LEU A 226 -9.36 -9.00 5.22
N ALA A 227 -10.14 -8.54 6.19
CA ALA A 227 -9.84 -7.31 6.92
C ALA A 227 -8.54 -7.43 7.71
N ALA A 228 -7.64 -6.46 7.54
CA ALA A 228 -6.48 -6.28 8.40
C ALA A 228 -6.85 -5.51 9.68
N SER A 229 -6.05 -5.69 10.72
CA SER A 229 -6.21 -4.98 11.99
C SER A 229 -5.95 -3.48 11.81
N ALA A 230 -6.80 -2.65 12.43
CA ALA A 230 -6.62 -1.20 12.50
C ALA A 230 -5.65 -0.75 13.60
N ASP A 231 -5.13 -1.70 14.39
CA ASP A 231 -4.17 -1.44 15.46
C ASP A 231 -2.72 -1.68 15.03
N LEU A 232 -2.45 -1.68 13.72
CA LEU A 232 -1.11 -1.90 13.17
C LEU A 232 -0.52 -0.63 12.57
N ARG A 233 0.78 -0.43 12.80
CA ARG A 233 1.61 0.55 12.11
C ARG A 233 2.82 -0.13 11.47
N GLY A 234 3.46 0.54 10.52
CA GLY A 234 4.69 0.04 9.94
C GLY A 234 5.88 0.24 10.88
N GLY A 235 6.69 -0.79 11.00
CA GLY A 235 7.96 -0.78 11.70
C GLY A 235 9.05 -1.50 10.92
N PHE A 236 10.26 -1.49 11.48
CA PHE A 236 11.40 -2.17 10.87
C PHE A 236 12.35 -2.70 11.94
N ASP A 237 13.14 -3.71 11.59
CA ASP A 237 14.28 -4.14 12.39
C ASP A 237 15.60 -3.54 11.87
N TRP A 238 16.68 -3.70 12.63
CA TRP A 238 17.99 -3.16 12.24
C TRP A 238 18.51 -3.73 10.91
N SER A 239 18.01 -4.88 10.43
CA SER A 239 18.38 -5.42 9.12
C SER A 239 17.70 -4.70 7.95
N LEU A 240 16.93 -3.64 8.24
CA LEU A 240 16.02 -2.93 7.34
C LEU A 240 15.03 -3.90 6.70
N HIS A 241 14.40 -4.74 7.52
CA HIS A 241 13.25 -5.55 7.13
C HIS A 241 11.96 -4.94 7.65
N PHE A 242 10.94 -4.84 6.80
CA PHE A 242 9.66 -4.22 7.16
C PHE A 242 8.83 -5.22 7.97
N LYS A 243 8.18 -4.73 9.02
CA LYS A 243 7.23 -5.51 9.81
C LYS A 243 6.03 -4.66 10.21
N TRP A 244 4.90 -5.33 10.40
CA TRP A 244 3.74 -4.71 11.05
C TRP A 244 3.90 -4.81 12.56
N GLU A 245 3.70 -3.70 13.25
CA GLU A 245 3.78 -3.63 14.70
C GLU A 245 2.46 -3.14 15.28
N GLN A 246 2.12 -3.63 16.47
CA GLN A 246 0.99 -3.10 17.23
C GLN A 246 1.24 -1.63 17.58
N ILE A 247 0.19 -0.82 17.50
CA ILE A 247 0.22 0.52 18.08
C ILE A 247 0.51 0.38 19.58
N PRO A 248 1.49 1.13 20.12
CA PRO A 248 1.81 1.10 21.54
C PRO A 248 0.60 1.39 22.42
N ILE A 249 0.54 0.74 23.58
CA ILE A 249 -0.65 0.72 24.44
C ILE A 249 -1.06 2.15 24.83
N GLU A 250 -0.11 3.03 25.12
CA GLU A 250 -0.38 4.41 25.50
C GLU A 250 -1.06 5.18 24.36
N GLN A 251 -0.57 5.01 23.13
CA GLN A 251 -1.17 5.62 21.94
C GLN A 251 -2.55 5.02 21.63
N LYS A 252 -2.71 3.71 21.81
CA LYS A 252 -3.97 3.02 21.63
C LYS A 252 -5.02 3.48 22.65
N MET A 253 -4.64 3.69 23.90
CA MET A 253 -5.52 4.20 24.96
C MET A 253 -5.88 5.68 24.78
N ALA A 254 -4.95 6.50 24.27
CA ALA A 254 -5.21 7.91 23.97
C ALA A 254 -6.17 8.10 22.78
N ARG A 255 -6.30 7.09 21.93
CA ARG A 255 -7.12 7.13 20.71
C ARG A 255 -8.58 6.81 21.03
N SER A 256 -9.37 7.86 21.29
CA SER A 256 -10.81 7.75 21.57
C SER A 256 -11.67 7.56 20.31
N ASP A 257 -11.16 7.95 19.14
CA ASP A 257 -11.83 7.81 17.86
C ASP A 257 -11.07 6.85 16.92
N PRO A 258 -11.64 5.67 16.60
CA PRO A 258 -11.02 4.70 15.74
C PRO A 258 -10.90 5.15 14.27
N THR A 259 -11.46 6.30 13.88
CA THR A 259 -11.32 6.86 12.53
C THR A 259 -10.10 7.75 12.33
N GLN A 260 -9.46 8.23 13.42
CA GLN A 260 -8.33 9.16 13.34
C GLN A 260 -7.14 8.58 12.58
N SER A 261 -6.26 9.43 12.04
CA SER A 261 -5.02 8.93 11.42
C SER A 261 -4.09 8.29 12.45
N ILE A 262 -3.25 7.36 12.01
CA ILE A 262 -2.22 6.70 12.82
C ILE A 262 -0.88 7.12 12.26
N ARG A 263 -0.04 7.79 13.06
CA ARG A 263 1.33 8.09 12.64
C ARG A 263 2.15 6.80 12.55
N THR A 264 2.85 6.64 11.43
CA THR A 264 3.64 5.43 11.17
C THR A 264 5.13 5.76 10.97
N PRO A 265 6.06 5.09 11.65
CA PRO A 265 7.50 5.29 11.45
C PRO A 265 7.95 5.04 10.01
N VAL A 266 7.37 4.03 9.37
CA VAL A 266 7.65 3.60 8.00
C VAL A 266 6.36 3.16 7.31
N ILE A 267 6.24 3.38 6.00
CA ILE A 267 5.15 2.81 5.19
C ILE A 267 5.59 1.52 4.51
N ALA A 268 4.63 0.65 4.18
CA ALA A 268 4.92 -0.53 3.34
C ALA A 268 5.44 -0.13 1.94
N GLY A 269 5.03 1.04 1.44
CA GLY A 269 5.52 1.63 0.19
C GLY A 269 4.74 1.24 -1.05
N GLY A 270 3.96 0.15 -1.03
CA GLY A 270 3.13 -0.28 -2.16
C GLY A 270 1.98 0.68 -2.50
N ILE A 271 1.34 1.22 -1.46
CA ILE A 271 0.08 1.99 -1.60
C ILE A 271 0.15 3.26 -0.74
N PHE A 272 0.14 4.43 -1.38
CA PHE A 272 0.13 5.72 -0.69
C PHE A 272 -0.30 6.87 -1.60
N VAL A 273 -0.69 7.99 -0.97
CA VAL A 273 -1.04 9.25 -1.61
C VAL A 273 -0.12 10.36 -1.12
N MET A 274 0.30 11.23 -2.03
CA MET A 274 1.23 12.33 -1.75
C MET A 274 1.00 13.50 -2.70
N ASP A 275 1.20 14.72 -2.23
CA ASP A 275 1.22 15.90 -3.10
C ASP A 275 2.39 15.84 -4.09
N LYS A 276 2.13 16.13 -5.38
CA LYS A 276 3.13 16.04 -6.45
C LYS A 276 4.25 17.05 -6.26
N SER A 277 3.93 18.27 -5.81
CA SER A 277 4.94 19.31 -5.57
C SER A 277 5.84 18.90 -4.41
N TRP A 278 5.28 18.27 -3.37
CA TRP A 278 6.02 17.71 -2.25
C TRP A 278 6.90 16.52 -2.66
N PHE A 279 6.38 15.62 -3.49
CA PHE A 279 7.17 14.50 -4.06
C PHE A 279 8.40 15.02 -4.82
N ASN A 280 8.22 16.07 -5.63
CA ASN A 280 9.30 16.71 -6.36
C ASN A 280 10.27 17.46 -5.45
N HIS A 281 9.75 18.20 -4.47
CA HIS A 281 10.54 18.96 -3.50
C HIS A 281 11.46 18.04 -2.67
N LEU A 282 10.92 16.91 -2.22
CA LEU A 282 11.70 15.89 -1.51
C LEU A 282 12.67 15.12 -2.42
N GLY A 283 12.75 15.41 -3.72
CA GLY A 283 13.70 14.78 -4.63
C GLY A 283 13.29 13.39 -5.12
N GLN A 284 11.97 13.14 -5.21
CA GLN A 284 11.35 11.94 -5.79
C GLN A 284 11.83 10.65 -5.11
N TYR A 285 12.17 9.60 -5.86
CA TYR A 285 12.93 8.47 -5.34
C TYR A 285 14.41 8.54 -5.75
N ASP A 286 15.26 7.80 -5.05
CA ASP A 286 16.62 7.53 -5.50
C ASP A 286 16.64 6.60 -6.72
N THR A 287 16.80 7.16 -7.91
CA THR A 287 16.75 6.43 -9.20
C THR A 287 17.91 5.47 -9.43
N HIS A 288 18.93 5.47 -8.56
CA HIS A 288 20.02 4.51 -8.56
C HIS A 288 19.71 3.23 -7.75
N MET A 289 18.54 3.16 -7.11
CA MET A 289 17.99 1.90 -6.59
C MET A 289 17.45 1.05 -7.73
N ASP A 290 17.65 -0.27 -7.63
CA ASP A 290 17.29 -1.21 -8.69
C ASP A 290 16.10 -2.08 -8.32
N ILE A 291 15.27 -2.39 -9.32
CA ILE A 291 14.16 -3.35 -9.29
C ILE A 291 13.14 -3.10 -8.16
N TRP A 292 13.45 -3.49 -6.94
CA TRP A 292 12.54 -3.45 -5.81
C TRP A 292 13.29 -3.53 -4.47
N GLY A 293 12.71 -2.92 -3.43
CA GLY A 293 13.12 -3.07 -2.03
C GLY A 293 14.03 -1.93 -1.57
N GLY A 294 13.86 -1.50 -0.32
CA GLY A 294 14.65 -0.43 0.27
C GLY A 294 14.06 0.98 0.09
N GLU A 295 13.29 1.20 -0.98
CA GLU A 295 12.76 2.52 -1.34
C GLU A 295 11.71 3.02 -0.33
N ASN A 296 10.98 2.09 0.30
CA ASN A 296 10.00 2.40 1.33
C ASN A 296 10.67 2.94 2.61
N PHE A 297 11.82 2.40 3.02
CA PHE A 297 12.60 2.94 4.14
C PHE A 297 13.23 4.29 3.79
N GLU A 298 13.85 4.39 2.61
CA GLU A 298 14.49 5.63 2.15
C GLU A 298 13.49 6.79 2.10
N LEU A 299 12.32 6.58 1.48
CA LEU A 299 11.27 7.59 1.45
C LEU A 299 10.74 7.89 2.85
N SER A 300 10.55 6.88 3.70
CA SER A 300 10.01 7.08 5.05
C SER A 300 10.94 7.91 5.93
N PHE A 301 12.23 7.58 5.95
CA PHE A 301 13.24 8.34 6.70
C PHE A 301 13.32 9.77 6.17
N ARG A 302 13.38 9.93 4.84
CA ARG A 302 13.43 11.25 4.21
C ARG A 302 12.22 12.10 4.53
N VAL A 303 11.00 11.58 4.41
CA VAL A 303 9.78 12.35 4.71
C VAL A 303 9.79 12.86 6.14
N TRP A 304 10.05 11.98 7.11
CA TRP A 304 10.09 12.38 8.53
C TRP A 304 11.22 13.36 8.82
N MET A 305 12.43 13.05 8.38
CA MET A 305 13.62 13.86 8.70
C MET A 305 13.61 15.21 7.99
N CYS A 306 12.91 15.34 6.87
CA CYS A 306 12.87 16.57 6.06
C CYS A 306 11.55 17.35 6.22
N GLY A 307 10.81 17.12 7.32
CA GLY A 307 9.72 18.01 7.74
C GLY A 307 8.31 17.60 7.33
N GLY A 308 8.12 16.43 6.76
CA GLY A 308 6.80 15.84 6.51
C GLY A 308 6.36 14.84 7.58
N SER A 309 5.30 14.10 7.28
CA SER A 309 4.83 13.01 8.15
C SER A 309 4.22 11.86 7.36
N LEU A 310 4.22 10.67 7.97
CA LEU A 310 3.61 9.47 7.42
C LEU A 310 2.41 9.06 8.27
N GLU A 311 1.27 8.82 7.62
CA GLU A 311 0.02 8.44 8.29
C GLU A 311 -0.61 7.19 7.65
N ILE A 312 -1.22 6.34 8.47
CA ILE A 312 -2.15 5.27 8.03
C ILE A 312 -3.57 5.73 8.38
N LEU A 313 -4.49 5.66 7.42
CA LEU A 313 -5.87 6.13 7.57
C LEU A 313 -6.84 4.95 7.68
N PRO A 314 -7.43 4.67 8.85
CA PRO A 314 -8.26 3.47 9.04
C PRO A 314 -9.55 3.40 8.23
N CYS A 315 -10.07 4.54 7.80
CA CYS A 315 -11.23 4.62 6.93
C CYS A 315 -10.89 4.43 5.45
N SER A 316 -9.61 4.44 5.09
CA SER A 316 -9.15 4.04 3.76
C SER A 316 -8.71 2.56 3.80
N ARG A 317 -9.36 1.73 2.98
CA ARG A 317 -9.13 0.27 2.92
C ARG A 317 -8.78 -0.14 1.50
N VAL A 318 -7.65 -0.82 1.33
CA VAL A 318 -7.23 -1.37 0.04
C VAL A 318 -6.71 -2.78 0.27
N GLY A 319 -7.28 -3.77 -0.42
CA GLY A 319 -6.80 -5.14 -0.37
C GLY A 319 -5.57 -5.30 -1.25
N HIS A 320 -4.62 -6.11 -0.81
CA HIS A 320 -3.39 -6.43 -1.54
C HIS A 320 -3.13 -7.94 -1.54
N VAL A 321 -2.69 -8.50 -2.67
CA VAL A 321 -2.26 -9.90 -2.75
C VAL A 321 -0.84 -10.04 -2.20
N PHE A 322 -0.74 -10.39 -0.92
CA PHE A 322 0.56 -10.67 -0.28
C PHE A 322 1.12 -12.00 -0.75
N ARG A 323 2.33 -11.99 -1.33
CA ARG A 323 2.99 -13.17 -1.91
C ARG A 323 4.12 -13.64 -1.00
N LYS A 324 4.41 -14.96 -1.03
CA LYS A 324 5.54 -15.55 -0.29
C LYS A 324 6.89 -15.42 -1.00
N ARG A 325 6.85 -15.21 -2.33
CA ARG A 325 8.04 -15.06 -3.19
C ARG A 325 7.80 -14.01 -4.26
N HIS A 326 8.88 -13.44 -4.79
CA HIS A 326 8.82 -12.59 -5.97
C HIS A 326 8.72 -13.47 -7.23
N PRO A 327 7.76 -13.21 -8.13
CA PRO A 327 7.61 -13.96 -9.39
C PRO A 327 8.47 -13.42 -10.54
N TYR A 328 9.23 -12.36 -10.32
CA TYR A 328 10.04 -11.69 -11.33
C TYR A 328 11.53 -11.83 -11.04
N ASP A 329 12.32 -11.71 -12.11
CA ASP A 329 13.76 -11.84 -12.04
C ASP A 329 14.45 -10.61 -11.45
N PHE A 330 15.57 -10.85 -10.79
CA PHE A 330 16.51 -9.85 -10.33
C PHE A 330 17.82 -10.06 -11.10
N PRO A 331 18.19 -9.17 -12.04
CA PRO A 331 19.36 -9.38 -12.91
C PRO A 331 20.66 -9.63 -12.13
N GLU A 332 20.84 -8.96 -10.99
CA GLU A 332 22.00 -9.09 -10.10
C GLU A 332 21.72 -10.03 -8.89
N GLY A 333 20.58 -10.70 -8.87
CA GLY A 333 20.10 -11.52 -7.76
C GLY A 333 19.41 -10.71 -6.65
N ASN A 334 18.30 -11.27 -6.13
CA ASN A 334 17.41 -10.60 -5.17
C ASN A 334 18.17 -10.05 -3.94
N ALA A 335 19.01 -10.87 -3.31
CA ALA A 335 19.73 -10.48 -2.11
C ALA A 335 20.71 -9.31 -2.35
N LEU A 336 21.43 -9.30 -3.48
CA LEU A 336 22.39 -8.24 -3.80
C LEU A 336 21.67 -6.95 -4.18
N THR A 337 20.58 -7.02 -4.95
CA THR A 337 19.72 -5.87 -5.25
C THR A 337 19.17 -5.25 -3.97
N TYR A 338 18.61 -6.06 -3.07
CA TYR A 338 18.08 -5.58 -1.80
C TYR A 338 19.16 -4.94 -0.93
N ILE A 339 20.34 -5.58 -0.82
CA ILE A 339 21.49 -5.02 -0.10
C ILE A 339 21.93 -3.70 -0.71
N LYS A 340 22.05 -3.59 -2.03
CA LYS A 340 22.42 -2.33 -2.70
C LYS A 340 21.46 -1.22 -2.29
N ASN A 341 20.16 -1.44 -2.43
CA ASN A 341 19.17 -0.39 -2.16
C ASN A 341 19.11 -0.01 -0.68
N THR A 342 19.06 -0.99 0.22
CA THR A 342 19.05 -0.73 1.68
C THR A 342 20.33 -0.08 2.18
N ARG A 343 21.50 -0.38 1.58
CA ARG A 343 22.74 0.36 1.86
C ARG A 343 22.66 1.81 1.43
N ARG A 344 22.10 2.11 0.26
CA ARG A 344 21.91 3.51 -0.18
C ARG A 344 21.03 4.27 0.82
N ALA A 345 19.96 3.65 1.31
CA ALA A 345 19.12 4.24 2.35
C ALA A 345 19.92 4.47 3.66
N ALA A 346 20.62 3.44 4.14
CA ALA A 346 21.38 3.50 5.39
C ALA A 346 22.51 4.56 5.36
N GLU A 347 23.29 4.58 4.28
CA GLU A 347 24.42 5.51 4.13
C GLU A 347 23.99 6.96 4.01
N VAL A 348 22.80 7.24 3.47
CA VAL A 348 22.29 8.61 3.32
C VAL A 348 21.55 9.07 4.58
N TRP A 349 20.77 8.19 5.22
CA TRP A 349 19.78 8.61 6.21
C TRP A 349 20.05 8.15 7.64
N MET A 350 20.84 7.10 7.87
CA MET A 350 20.97 6.50 9.22
C MET A 350 22.14 7.02 10.06
N ASP A 351 22.93 7.97 9.56
CA ASP A 351 24.09 8.53 10.28
C ASP A 351 24.98 7.43 10.91
N GLU A 352 25.35 7.55 12.19
CA GLU A 352 26.09 6.53 12.92
C GLU A 352 25.30 5.23 13.16
N TYR A 353 23.96 5.28 13.16
CA TYR A 353 23.10 4.11 13.40
C TYR A 353 23.15 3.08 12.27
N LYS A 354 23.71 3.43 11.10
CA LYS A 354 23.99 2.45 10.03
C LYS A 354 24.90 1.31 10.49
N GLN A 355 25.67 1.49 11.57
CA GLN A 355 26.46 0.41 12.17
C GLN A 355 25.56 -0.76 12.64
N TYR A 356 24.37 -0.48 13.19
CA TYR A 356 23.43 -1.53 13.60
C TYR A 356 22.88 -2.30 12.41
N TYR A 357 22.68 -1.62 11.27
CA TYR A 357 22.35 -2.29 10.02
C TYR A 357 23.47 -3.21 9.55
N TYR A 358 24.72 -2.73 9.58
CA TYR A 358 25.87 -3.55 9.20
C TYR A 358 26.14 -4.71 10.18
N SER A 359 25.77 -4.59 11.46
CA SER A 359 25.83 -5.68 12.43
C SER A 359 24.70 -6.70 12.23
N ALA A 360 23.48 -6.24 11.95
CA ALA A 360 22.33 -7.12 11.69
C ALA A 360 22.40 -7.81 10.31
N ARG A 361 23.10 -7.19 9.35
CA ARG A 361 23.32 -7.73 8.00
C ARG A 361 24.81 -7.65 7.60
N PRO A 362 25.69 -8.47 8.19
CA PRO A 362 27.14 -8.42 7.90
C PRO A 362 27.48 -8.61 6.42
N SER A 363 26.66 -9.38 5.68
CA SER A 363 26.82 -9.58 4.24
C SER A 363 26.70 -8.30 3.39
N ALA A 364 26.17 -7.22 3.97
CA ALA A 364 26.12 -5.92 3.33
C ALA A 364 27.48 -5.20 3.32
N GLN A 365 28.37 -5.51 4.27
CA GLN A 365 29.68 -4.86 4.39
C GLN A 365 30.53 -5.11 3.13
N GLY A 366 31.24 -4.07 2.66
CA GLY A 366 32.11 -4.15 1.47
C GLY A 366 31.40 -4.27 0.11
N LYS A 367 30.08 -4.47 0.05
CA LYS A 367 29.33 -4.52 -1.23
C LYS A 367 29.24 -3.15 -1.92
N ALA A 368 29.27 -3.11 -3.25
CA ALA A 368 29.10 -1.85 -3.97
C ALA A 368 27.64 -1.36 -3.88
N PHE A 369 27.45 -0.05 -3.69
CA PHE A 369 26.11 0.57 -3.70
C PHE A 369 26.02 1.82 -4.59
N GLY A 370 27.10 2.13 -5.34
CA GLY A 370 27.19 3.28 -6.23
C GLY A 370 27.33 4.62 -5.50
N SER A 371 27.41 5.71 -6.25
CA SER A 371 27.50 7.06 -5.68
C SER A 371 26.19 7.47 -5.01
N ILE A 372 26.29 8.15 -3.86
CA ILE A 372 25.17 8.74 -3.12
C ILE A 372 25.30 10.27 -2.99
N ALA A 373 26.23 10.89 -3.73
CA ALA A 373 26.55 12.32 -3.61
C ALA A 373 25.32 13.23 -3.81
N ASP A 374 24.45 12.91 -4.77
CA ASP A 374 23.24 13.67 -5.04
C ASP A 374 22.24 13.59 -3.89
N ARG A 375 22.13 12.41 -3.25
CA ARG A 375 21.22 12.20 -2.12
C ARG A 375 21.73 12.89 -0.85
N LEU A 376 23.04 12.88 -0.61
CA LEU A 376 23.66 13.66 0.47
C LEU A 376 23.53 15.18 0.25
N THR A 377 23.64 15.63 -1.00
CA THR A 377 23.44 17.04 -1.36
C THR A 377 21.99 17.46 -1.18
N LEU A 378 21.04 16.62 -1.59
CA LEU A 378 19.62 16.82 -1.31
C LEU A 378 19.32 16.91 0.19
N ARG A 379 19.83 15.97 1.00
CA ARG A 379 19.65 15.97 2.45
C ARG A 379 20.15 17.26 3.10
N ARG A 380 21.31 17.78 2.67
CA ARG A 380 21.85 19.06 3.12
C ARG A 380 20.98 20.23 2.66
N LYS A 381 20.58 20.26 1.39
CA LYS A 381 19.74 21.32 0.81
C LYS A 381 18.40 21.48 1.53
N LEU A 382 17.78 20.36 1.92
CA LEU A 382 16.51 20.34 2.64
C LEU A 382 16.66 20.56 4.15
N ASN A 383 17.88 20.73 4.65
CA ASN A 383 18.18 20.90 6.08
C ASN A 383 17.53 19.81 6.96
N CYS A 384 17.60 18.56 6.50
CA CYS A 384 16.92 17.45 7.19
C CYS A 384 17.58 17.16 8.56
N LYS A 385 16.75 16.76 9.51
CA LYS A 385 17.15 16.35 10.86
C LYS A 385 18.09 15.13 10.83
N PRO A 386 18.91 14.91 11.89
CA PRO A 386 19.71 13.70 12.03
C PRO A 386 18.84 12.47 12.34
N PHE A 387 19.36 11.27 12.10
CA PHE A 387 18.65 10.02 12.37
C PHE A 387 18.35 9.83 13.85
N ARG A 388 19.22 10.34 14.73
CA ARG A 388 18.94 10.40 16.17
C ARG A 388 17.60 11.08 16.48
N TRP A 389 17.30 12.20 15.82
CA TRP A 389 16.01 12.89 15.97
C TRP A 389 14.85 12.01 15.49
N TYR A 390 15.02 11.31 14.37
CA TYR A 390 14.01 10.35 13.88
C TYR A 390 13.76 9.25 14.92
N MET A 391 14.83 8.69 15.49
CA MET A 391 14.73 7.67 16.52
C MET A 391 14.00 8.21 17.75
N GLU A 392 14.33 9.42 18.23
CA GLU A 392 13.71 10.03 19.41
C GLU A 392 12.24 10.41 19.24
N ASN A 393 11.83 10.83 18.03
CA ASN A 393 10.51 11.41 17.82
C ASN A 393 9.53 10.45 17.15
N GLN A 394 10.02 9.50 16.36
CA GLN A 394 9.18 8.59 15.56
C GLN A 394 9.33 7.14 15.99
N SER A 395 10.54 6.73 16.35
CA SER A 395 10.84 5.33 16.69
C SER A 395 11.04 5.05 18.18
N LEU A 396 11.06 6.03 19.10
CA LEU A 396 11.36 5.73 20.51
C LEU A 396 10.16 5.19 21.31
N LEU A 397 9.02 4.97 20.64
CA LEU A 397 8.06 3.97 21.11
C LEU A 397 8.49 2.51 20.79
N PHE A 398 9.64 2.26 20.17
CA PHE A 398 10.18 0.92 19.93
C PHE A 398 11.01 0.37 21.10
N MET A 399 11.44 1.22 22.03
CA MET A 399 12.66 0.93 22.79
C MET A 399 12.51 1.03 24.32
N SER A 400 11.30 1.32 24.83
CA SER A 400 11.04 1.30 26.27
C SER A 400 11.13 -0.10 26.92
N THR A 401 11.32 -1.16 26.13
CA THR A 401 11.57 -2.51 26.67
C THR A 401 13.03 -2.99 26.57
N HIS A 402 13.92 -2.34 25.81
CA HIS A 402 15.27 -2.88 25.56
C HIS A 402 16.44 -1.86 25.55
N VAL A 403 16.23 -0.60 25.96
CA VAL A 403 17.35 0.36 26.12
C VAL A 403 18.11 0.21 27.44
N ASN A 404 17.63 -0.59 28.38
CA ASN A 404 18.32 -0.79 29.66
C ASN A 404 19.42 -1.87 29.65
N ASP A 405 19.69 -2.53 28.52
CA ASP A 405 20.68 -3.64 28.44
C ASP A 405 21.70 -3.50 27.29
N ILE A 406 22.14 -2.27 26.96
CA ILE A 406 23.38 -2.06 26.18
C ILE A 406 24.24 -0.98 26.84
#